data_AF-A0AB73A8Z5-F1
#
_entry.id   AF-A0AB73A8Z5-F1
#
_cell.length_a   1.000
_cell.length_b   1.000
_cell.length_c   1.000
_cell.angle_alpha   90.00
_cell.angle_beta   90.00
_cell.angle_gamma   90.00
#
_symmetry.space_group_name_H-M   'P 1'
#
loop_
_entity.id
_entity.type
_entity.pdbx_description
1 polymer ?
#
loop_
_entity_poly.entity_id
_entity_poly.type
_entity_poly.pdbx_seq_one_letter_code
_entity_poly.pdbx_strand_id
1 'polypeptide(L)'
;MVMPVTLFYANQIQAIPLEQFLSVHSLIDEQGTKKFSELELSETGLQSSQQTIAVTPEILVGVSLSEKQQADRETFIDFEKEQWVIQQKDKSGIRRYTMNYSPSFQPDSVRTPEDFQRFLEREFYASNRPTIILSYSFSLGLVLFVMTSLILFGASFFLWMTRKSQLSSIHTFKESANLMLNVMGIGSMVAAVVGFIHFDFILMLSVQTMITVLLLLWVFAKTKFKDKRVE
;
A
#
# COMPACT_ATOMS: atom_id res chain seq x y z
N MET A 1 12.30 8.58 0.61
CA MET A 1 12.53 7.36 -0.22
C MET A 1 11.25 6.59 -0.51
N VAL A 2 10.34 6.43 0.45
CA VAL A 2 9.22 5.47 0.32
C VAL A 2 8.06 5.99 -0.53
N MET A 3 7.62 7.23 -0.30
CA MET A 3 6.42 7.80 -0.94
C MET A 3 6.44 7.84 -2.48
N PRO A 4 7.53 8.25 -3.17
CA PRO A 4 7.52 8.28 -4.63
C PRO A 4 7.39 6.88 -5.25
N VAL A 5 8.05 5.88 -4.64
CA VAL A 5 8.02 4.49 -5.10
C VAL A 5 6.65 3.85 -4.85
N THR A 6 6.06 4.08 -3.68
CA THR A 6 4.72 3.53 -3.38
C THR A 6 3.62 4.17 -4.21
N LEU A 7 3.71 5.46 -4.51
CA LEU A 7 2.81 6.12 -5.45
C LEU A 7 2.95 5.53 -6.86
N PHE A 8 4.17 5.28 -7.32
CA PHE A 8 4.41 4.65 -8.62
C PHE A 8 3.78 3.25 -8.71
N TYR A 9 4.02 2.38 -7.74
CA TYR A 9 3.41 1.05 -7.72
C TYR A 9 1.90 1.07 -7.52
N ALA A 10 1.39 1.96 -6.66
CA ALA A 10 -0.05 2.11 -6.48
C ALA A 10 -0.73 2.51 -7.79
N ASN A 11 -0.12 3.38 -8.59
CA ASN A 11 -0.65 3.75 -9.91
C ASN A 11 -0.68 2.60 -10.93
N GLN A 12 0.07 1.51 -10.70
CA GLN A 12 0.01 0.32 -11.56
C GLN A 12 -1.14 -0.62 -11.16
N ILE A 13 -1.61 -0.55 -9.92
CA ILE A 13 -2.76 -1.32 -9.45
C ILE A 13 -4.02 -0.61 -9.91
N GLN A 14 -4.83 -1.30 -10.71
CA GLN A 14 -6.07 -0.75 -11.26
C GLN A 14 -7.32 -1.26 -10.55
N ALA A 15 -7.23 -2.40 -9.86
CA ALA A 15 -8.36 -3.06 -9.22
C ALA A 15 -7.88 -4.02 -8.12
N ILE A 16 -8.75 -4.29 -7.14
CA ILE A 16 -8.55 -5.37 -6.16
C ILE A 16 -9.45 -6.54 -6.57
N PRO A 17 -8.94 -7.77 -6.73
CA PRO A 17 -9.76 -8.92 -7.08
C PRO A 17 -10.90 -9.14 -6.07
N LEU A 18 -12.11 -9.46 -6.58
CA LEU A 18 -13.34 -9.60 -5.80
C LEU A 18 -13.16 -10.47 -4.56
N GLU A 19 -12.51 -11.63 -4.74
CA GLU A 19 -12.28 -12.65 -3.72
C GLU A 19 -11.59 -12.14 -2.45
N GLN A 20 -10.86 -11.02 -2.54
CA GLN A 20 -10.18 -10.42 -1.39
C GLN A 20 -11.15 -9.73 -0.43
N PHE A 21 -12.32 -9.29 -0.89
CA PHE A 21 -13.30 -8.56 -0.08
C PHE A 21 -14.70 -9.14 -0.10
N LEU A 22 -15.01 -10.02 -1.06
CA LEU A 22 -16.31 -10.68 -1.19
C LEU A 22 -16.12 -12.07 -1.81
N SER A 23 -16.54 -13.12 -1.10
CA SER A 23 -16.34 -14.51 -1.51
C SER A 23 -17.65 -15.09 -2.05
N VAL A 24 -18.01 -14.73 -3.28
CA VAL A 24 -19.21 -15.19 -3.97
C VAL A 24 -18.91 -15.51 -5.43
N HIS A 25 -19.53 -16.55 -5.98
CA HIS A 25 -19.28 -17.00 -7.35
C HIS A 25 -20.14 -16.26 -8.37
N SER A 26 -21.32 -15.80 -7.97
CA SER A 26 -22.27 -15.12 -8.86
C SER A 26 -22.87 -13.91 -8.15
N LEU A 27 -22.48 -12.73 -8.65
CA LEU A 27 -22.94 -11.44 -8.14
C LEU A 27 -24.31 -11.06 -8.70
N ILE A 28 -24.44 -11.19 -10.02
CA ILE A 28 -25.54 -10.63 -10.79
C ILE A 28 -25.76 -11.50 -12.05
N ASP A 29 -26.98 -11.47 -12.57
CA ASP A 29 -27.30 -12.04 -13.88
C ASP A 29 -27.44 -10.94 -14.95
N GLU A 30 -27.74 -11.34 -16.19
CA GLU A 30 -27.98 -10.42 -17.30
C GLU A 30 -29.10 -9.40 -17.01
N GLN A 31 -30.13 -9.81 -16.27
CA GLN A 31 -31.25 -8.93 -15.94
C GLN A 31 -30.84 -7.87 -14.91
N GLY A 32 -30.11 -8.28 -13.86
CA GLY A 32 -29.57 -7.37 -12.87
C GLY A 32 -28.57 -6.41 -13.49
N THR A 33 -27.74 -6.87 -14.42
CA THR A 33 -26.78 -6.03 -15.14
C THR A 33 -27.49 -4.87 -15.85
N LYS A 34 -28.61 -5.15 -16.54
CA LYS A 34 -29.43 -4.10 -17.17
C LYS A 34 -29.98 -3.10 -16.16
N LYS A 35 -30.60 -3.60 -15.09
CA LYS A 35 -31.13 -2.73 -14.01
C LYS A 35 -30.05 -1.86 -13.38
N PHE A 36 -28.85 -2.41 -13.19
CA PHE A 36 -27.71 -1.66 -12.66
C PHE A 36 -27.25 -0.58 -13.63
N SER A 37 -27.16 -0.90 -14.94
CA SER A 37 -26.73 0.05 -15.96
C SER A 37 -27.67 1.24 -16.17
N GLU A 38 -28.92 1.11 -15.73
CA GLU A 38 -29.96 2.16 -15.80
C GLU A 38 -29.96 3.08 -14.57
N LEU A 39 -29.09 2.84 -13.59
CA LEU A 39 -29.00 3.70 -12.40
C LEU A 39 -28.46 5.08 -12.74
N GLU A 40 -29.18 6.12 -12.31
CA GLU A 40 -28.80 7.50 -12.53
C GLU A 40 -27.98 8.07 -11.37
N LEU A 41 -26.97 8.87 -11.69
CA LEU A 41 -26.15 9.60 -10.72
C LEU A 41 -26.54 11.08 -10.70
N SER A 42 -26.62 11.64 -9.50
CA SER A 42 -26.68 13.09 -9.24
C SER A 42 -25.34 13.63 -8.77
N GLU A 43 -25.23 14.96 -8.66
CA GLU A 43 -24.07 15.62 -8.04
C GLU A 43 -23.76 15.15 -6.61
N THR A 44 -24.77 14.63 -5.89
CA THR A 44 -24.64 14.15 -4.50
C THR A 44 -24.53 12.62 -4.37
N GLY A 45 -24.43 11.89 -5.47
CA GLY A 45 -24.42 10.42 -5.49
C GLY A 45 -25.63 9.82 -6.22
N LEU A 46 -25.94 8.55 -5.97
CA LEU A 46 -26.95 7.81 -6.72
C LEU A 46 -28.36 8.42 -6.54
N GLN A 47 -29.05 8.77 -7.63
CA GLN A 47 -30.47 9.07 -7.59
C GLN A 47 -31.22 7.75 -7.43
N SER A 48 -31.87 7.54 -6.29
CA SER A 48 -32.33 6.20 -5.96
C SER A 48 -33.63 6.14 -5.19
N SER A 49 -34.60 5.48 -5.82
CA SER A 49 -35.70 4.81 -5.17
C SER A 49 -35.27 3.39 -4.77
N GLN A 50 -35.71 2.92 -3.61
CA GLN A 50 -35.44 1.55 -3.13
C GLN A 50 -35.80 0.52 -4.22
N GLN A 51 -34.83 -0.30 -4.61
CA GLN A 51 -35.03 -1.35 -5.60
C GLN A 51 -34.07 -2.52 -5.42
N THR A 52 -34.52 -3.72 -5.83
CA THR A 52 -33.67 -4.90 -5.86
C THR A 52 -33.14 -5.12 -7.27
N ILE A 53 -31.82 -5.09 -7.41
CA ILE A 53 -31.13 -5.28 -8.68
C ILE A 53 -31.10 -6.78 -9.00
N ALA A 54 -30.54 -7.58 -8.09
CA ALA A 54 -30.43 -9.02 -8.26
C ALA A 54 -30.51 -9.77 -6.93
N VAL A 55 -30.98 -11.01 -7.02
CA VAL A 55 -31.05 -11.95 -5.91
C VAL A 55 -30.46 -13.27 -6.38
N THR A 56 -29.30 -13.65 -5.83
CA THR A 56 -28.72 -14.97 -6.04
C THR A 56 -28.85 -15.79 -4.74
N PRO A 57 -28.52 -17.10 -4.77
CA PRO A 57 -28.43 -17.89 -3.55
C PRO A 57 -27.40 -17.36 -2.56
N GLU A 58 -26.34 -16.72 -3.07
CA GLU A 58 -25.18 -16.30 -2.27
C GLU A 58 -25.26 -14.82 -1.86
N ILE A 59 -25.90 -13.95 -2.67
CA ILE A 59 -25.87 -12.50 -2.43
C ILE A 59 -27.17 -11.79 -2.86
N LEU A 60 -27.50 -10.74 -2.11
CA LEU A 60 -28.51 -9.76 -2.48
C LEU A 60 -27.83 -8.48 -2.97
N VAL A 61 -28.16 -8.01 -4.18
CA VAL A 61 -27.67 -6.74 -4.72
C VAL A 61 -28.85 -5.79 -4.89
N GLY A 62 -28.76 -4.60 -4.32
CA GLY A 62 -29.84 -3.63 -4.41
C GLY A 62 -29.42 -2.20 -4.14
N VAL A 63 -30.41 -1.34 -4.15
CA VAL A 63 -30.30 0.10 -3.99
C VAL A 63 -31.17 0.49 -2.81
N SER A 64 -30.58 1.14 -1.82
CA SER A 64 -31.25 1.55 -0.59
C SER A 64 -32.08 0.42 0.04
N LEU A 65 -31.46 -0.75 0.22
CA LEU A 65 -32.11 -1.94 0.79
C LEU A 65 -32.65 -1.64 2.18
N SER A 66 -33.85 -2.15 2.48
CA SER A 66 -34.43 -1.98 3.82
C SER A 66 -33.66 -2.79 4.88
N GLU A 67 -33.72 -2.35 6.14
CA GLU A 67 -33.10 -3.07 7.26
C GLU A 67 -33.55 -4.53 7.34
N LYS A 68 -34.81 -4.83 7.00
CA LYS A 68 -35.31 -6.21 6.94
C LYS A 68 -34.58 -7.03 5.87
N GLN A 69 -34.41 -6.48 4.68
CA GLN A 69 -33.69 -7.16 3.59
C GLN A 69 -32.20 -7.37 3.93
N GLN A 70 -31.58 -6.40 4.60
CA GLN A 70 -30.20 -6.51 5.07
C GLN A 70 -30.06 -7.52 6.22
N ALA A 71 -31.06 -7.66 7.10
CA ALA A 71 -31.06 -8.62 8.21
C ALA A 71 -31.35 -10.06 7.75
N ASP A 72 -32.22 -10.22 6.75
CA ASP A 72 -32.63 -11.52 6.20
C ASP A 72 -31.55 -12.17 5.32
N ARG A 73 -30.53 -11.40 4.91
CA ARG A 73 -29.45 -11.86 4.03
C ARG A 73 -28.09 -11.72 4.70
N GLU A 74 -27.36 -12.83 4.76
CA GLU A 74 -26.01 -12.87 5.34
C GLU A 74 -24.98 -12.07 4.51
N THR A 75 -25.19 -12.00 3.19
CA THR A 75 -24.30 -11.30 2.26
C THR A 75 -25.11 -10.39 1.34
N PHE A 76 -24.71 -9.13 1.23
CA PHE A 76 -25.36 -8.16 0.35
C PHE A 76 -24.41 -7.07 -0.15
N ILE A 77 -24.81 -6.45 -1.27
CA ILE A 77 -24.30 -5.18 -1.77
C ILE A 77 -25.48 -4.20 -1.80
N ASP A 78 -25.32 -3.07 -1.12
CA ASP A 78 -26.32 -2.00 -1.08
C ASP A 78 -25.72 -0.70 -1.62
N PHE A 79 -26.31 -0.19 -2.70
CA PHE A 79 -25.99 1.11 -3.25
C PHE A 79 -26.92 2.16 -2.62
N GLU A 80 -26.43 2.83 -1.59
CA GLU A 80 -27.14 3.91 -0.90
C GLU A 80 -26.95 5.23 -1.67
N LYS A 81 -27.58 6.31 -1.19
CA LYS A 81 -27.54 7.61 -1.86
C LYS A 81 -26.12 8.18 -2.00
N GLU A 82 -25.32 8.15 -0.94
CA GLU A 82 -24.01 8.82 -0.87
C GLU A 82 -22.82 7.85 -0.88
N GLN A 83 -23.10 6.58 -0.61
CA GLN A 83 -22.10 5.53 -0.42
C GLN A 83 -22.67 4.19 -0.87
N TRP A 84 -21.83 3.18 -0.94
CA TRP A 84 -22.25 1.81 -1.15
C TRP A 84 -21.58 0.89 -0.14
N VAL A 85 -22.28 -0.16 0.22
CA VAL A 85 -21.92 -1.05 1.31
C VAL A 85 -21.86 -2.47 0.80
N ILE A 86 -20.78 -3.17 1.15
CA ILE A 86 -20.70 -4.62 1.04
C ILE A 86 -20.75 -5.17 2.46
N GLN A 87 -21.60 -6.15 2.70
CA GLN A 87 -21.57 -6.95 3.92
C GLN A 87 -21.53 -8.41 3.55
N GLN A 88 -20.67 -9.17 4.22
CA GLN A 88 -20.63 -10.62 4.17
C GLN A 88 -20.53 -11.16 5.59
N LYS A 89 -21.46 -12.03 5.96
CA LYS A 89 -21.40 -12.81 7.20
C LYS A 89 -20.96 -14.23 6.85
N ASP A 90 -19.86 -14.65 7.44
CA ASP A 90 -19.33 -16.00 7.30
C ASP A 90 -18.99 -16.59 8.68
N LYS A 91 -18.39 -17.78 8.71
CA LYS A 91 -18.01 -18.47 9.96
C LYS A 91 -16.97 -17.69 10.78
N SER A 92 -16.21 -16.78 10.17
CA SER A 92 -15.17 -15.97 10.81
C SER A 92 -15.70 -14.66 11.39
N GLY A 93 -16.92 -14.26 11.04
CA GLY A 93 -17.59 -13.08 11.56
C GLY A 93 -18.34 -12.30 10.49
N ILE A 94 -18.65 -11.04 10.80
CA ILE A 94 -19.27 -10.10 9.86
C ILE A 94 -18.17 -9.18 9.32
N ARG A 95 -17.96 -9.20 8.01
CA ARG A 95 -17.13 -8.25 7.28
C ARG A 95 -18.04 -7.24 6.62
N ARG A 96 -17.84 -5.95 6.91
CA ARG A 96 -18.59 -4.85 6.32
C ARG A 96 -17.62 -3.80 5.79
N TYR A 97 -17.79 -3.43 4.53
CA TYR A 97 -17.05 -2.37 3.87
C TYR A 97 -18.04 -1.28 3.45
N THR A 98 -17.69 -0.04 3.75
CA THR A 98 -18.43 1.15 3.30
C THR A 98 -17.52 1.95 2.40
N MET A 99 -18.00 2.25 1.20
CA MET A 99 -17.22 2.87 0.15
C MET A 99 -17.94 4.10 -0.38
N ASN A 100 -17.18 5.16 -0.63
CA ASN A 100 -17.71 6.36 -1.25
C ASN A 100 -17.75 6.16 -2.77
N TYR A 101 -18.69 6.83 -3.44
CA TYR A 101 -18.67 6.88 -4.89
C TYR A 101 -17.44 7.63 -5.41
N SER A 102 -16.70 7.01 -6.31
CA SER A 102 -15.58 7.67 -6.97
C SER A 102 -16.09 8.58 -8.12
N PRO A 103 -15.31 9.57 -8.57
CA PRO A 103 -15.66 10.35 -9.76
C PRO A 103 -15.77 9.51 -11.05
N SER A 104 -15.23 8.29 -11.07
CA SER A 104 -15.33 7.34 -12.18
C SER A 104 -16.50 6.36 -12.05
N PHE A 105 -17.29 6.45 -10.98
CA PHE A 105 -18.44 5.58 -10.77
C PHE A 105 -19.49 5.84 -11.85
N GLN A 106 -19.62 4.92 -12.81
CA GLN A 106 -20.49 5.03 -13.99
C GLN A 106 -21.23 3.70 -14.22
N PRO A 107 -22.46 3.54 -13.71
CA PRO A 107 -23.24 2.30 -13.84
C PRO A 107 -23.50 1.90 -15.29
N ASP A 108 -23.72 2.87 -16.18
CA ASP A 108 -23.98 2.69 -17.62
C ASP A 108 -22.81 2.05 -18.39
N SER A 109 -21.61 2.03 -17.79
CA SER A 109 -20.44 1.31 -18.33
C SER A 109 -20.54 -0.21 -18.20
N VAL A 110 -21.43 -0.72 -17.34
CA VAL A 110 -21.58 -2.15 -17.06
C VAL A 110 -22.54 -2.79 -18.05
N ARG A 111 -22.05 -3.76 -18.85
CA ARG A 111 -22.85 -4.41 -19.91
C ARG A 111 -23.02 -5.92 -19.72
N THR A 112 -22.15 -6.57 -18.96
CA THR A 112 -22.25 -8.00 -18.63
C THR A 112 -22.03 -8.24 -17.13
N PRO A 113 -22.36 -9.42 -16.60
CA PRO A 113 -22.05 -9.79 -15.22
C PRO A 113 -20.55 -9.70 -14.87
N GLU A 114 -19.67 -10.03 -15.82
CA GLU A 114 -18.22 -9.91 -15.62
C GLU A 114 -17.77 -8.45 -15.58
N ASP A 115 -18.41 -7.56 -16.36
CA ASP A 115 -18.15 -6.12 -16.28
C ASP A 115 -18.59 -5.55 -14.93
N PHE A 116 -19.69 -6.06 -14.36
CA PHE A 116 -20.12 -5.68 -13.01
C PHE A 116 -19.11 -6.08 -11.95
N GLN A 117 -18.54 -7.29 -12.05
CA GLN A 117 -17.44 -7.70 -11.16
C GLN A 117 -16.25 -6.74 -11.28
N ARG A 118 -15.74 -6.52 -12.50
CA ARG A 118 -14.60 -5.61 -12.73
C ARG A 118 -14.90 -4.18 -12.28
N PHE A 119 -16.15 -3.74 -12.39
CA PHE A 119 -16.62 -2.47 -11.88
C PHE A 119 -16.45 -2.39 -10.35
N LEU A 120 -16.96 -3.37 -9.61
CA LEU A 120 -16.80 -3.42 -8.15
C LEU A 120 -15.32 -3.47 -7.74
N GLU A 121 -14.51 -4.28 -8.41
CA GLU A 121 -13.07 -4.40 -8.12
C GLU A 121 -12.32 -3.07 -8.28
N ARG A 122 -12.68 -2.28 -9.30
CA ARG A 122 -12.13 -0.94 -9.55
C ARG A 122 -12.63 0.08 -8.53
N GLU A 123 -13.94 0.12 -8.28
CA GLU A 123 -14.53 1.07 -7.34
C GLU A 123 -14.13 0.81 -5.90
N PHE A 124 -13.99 -0.47 -5.51
CA PHE A 124 -13.43 -0.86 -4.21
C PHE A 124 -12.01 -0.34 -4.06
N TYR A 125 -11.16 -0.54 -5.08
CA TYR A 125 -9.80 -0.01 -5.08
C TYR A 125 -9.80 1.52 -5.02
N ALA A 126 -10.61 2.20 -5.83
CA ALA A 126 -10.69 3.66 -5.88
C ALA A 126 -11.06 4.28 -4.52
N SER A 127 -12.09 3.74 -3.86
CA SER A 127 -12.52 4.21 -2.53
C SER A 127 -11.46 3.96 -1.45
N ASN A 128 -10.70 2.87 -1.55
CA ASN A 128 -9.71 2.48 -0.54
C ASN A 128 -8.27 2.91 -0.90
N ARG A 129 -8.07 3.54 -2.06
CA ARG A 129 -6.74 3.88 -2.60
C ARG A 129 -5.86 4.65 -1.61
N PRO A 130 -6.34 5.68 -0.89
CA PRO A 130 -5.52 6.38 0.10
C PRO A 130 -5.02 5.44 1.22
N THR A 131 -5.93 4.61 1.76
CA THR A 131 -5.61 3.65 2.82
C THR A 131 -4.63 2.59 2.35
N ILE A 132 -4.80 2.09 1.13
CA ILE A 132 -3.90 1.11 0.50
C ILE A 132 -2.52 1.73 0.34
N ILE A 133 -2.41 2.91 -0.29
CA ILE A 133 -1.14 3.62 -0.47
C ILE A 133 -0.45 3.84 0.87
N LEU A 134 -1.18 4.28 1.88
CA LEU A 134 -0.63 4.52 3.21
C LEU A 134 -0.13 3.23 3.86
N SER A 135 -0.91 2.15 3.80
CA SER A 135 -0.55 0.85 4.38
C SER A 135 0.69 0.24 3.71
N TYR A 136 0.76 0.30 2.38
CA TYR A 136 1.94 -0.13 1.62
C TYR A 136 3.16 0.76 1.92
N SER A 137 2.98 2.08 1.97
CA SER A 137 4.04 3.02 2.32
C SER A 137 4.56 2.78 3.73
N PHE A 138 3.68 2.53 4.68
CA PHE A 138 4.05 2.22 6.05
C PHE A 138 4.81 0.90 6.13
N SER A 139 4.29 -0.16 5.49
CA SER A 139 4.91 -1.48 5.48
C SER A 139 6.31 -1.45 4.84
N LEU A 140 6.45 -0.82 3.67
CA LEU A 140 7.75 -0.66 3.02
C LEU A 140 8.70 0.23 3.84
N GLY A 141 8.17 1.29 4.45
CA GLY A 141 8.96 2.13 5.35
C GLY A 141 9.47 1.37 6.57
N LEU A 142 8.66 0.50 7.15
CA LEU A 142 9.05 -0.35 8.27
C LEU A 142 10.13 -1.34 7.87
N VAL A 143 9.98 -2.03 6.72
CA VAL A 143 11.00 -2.94 6.19
C VAL A 143 12.32 -2.20 5.97
N LEU A 144 12.28 -1.03 5.33
CA LEU A 144 13.47 -0.21 5.12
C LEU A 144 14.11 0.23 6.43
N PHE A 145 13.31 0.67 7.38
CA PHE A 145 13.80 1.10 8.67
C PHE A 145 14.53 -0.05 9.38
N VAL A 146 13.95 -1.25 9.39
CA VAL A 146 14.57 -2.44 9.98
C VAL A 146 15.86 -2.81 9.23
N MET A 147 15.83 -2.90 7.90
CA MET A 147 17.02 -3.25 7.12
C MET A 147 18.16 -2.23 7.29
N THR A 148 17.84 -0.95 7.23
CA THR A 148 18.81 0.14 7.43
C THR A 148 19.37 0.11 8.85
N SER A 149 18.52 -0.15 9.85
CA SER A 149 18.96 -0.29 11.25
C SER A 149 19.90 -1.49 11.42
N LEU A 150 19.60 -2.63 10.79
CA LEU A 150 20.48 -3.81 10.81
C LEU A 150 21.84 -3.52 10.18
N ILE A 151 21.86 -2.83 9.04
CA ILE A 151 23.12 -2.42 8.40
C ILE A 151 23.89 -1.44 9.28
N LEU A 152 23.21 -0.42 9.81
CA LEU A 152 23.81 0.59 10.69
C LEU A 152 24.42 -0.06 11.92
N PHE A 153 23.62 -0.78 12.71
CA PHE A 153 24.09 -1.37 13.96
C PHE A 153 25.04 -2.55 13.73
N GLY A 154 24.81 -3.36 12.69
CA GLY A 154 25.69 -4.46 12.31
C GLY A 154 27.07 -3.98 11.89
N ALA A 155 27.15 -3.03 10.96
CA ALA A 155 28.43 -2.46 10.53
C ALA A 155 29.13 -1.69 11.66
N SER A 156 28.37 -0.95 12.48
CA SER A 156 28.92 -0.28 13.67
C SER A 156 29.49 -1.26 14.68
N PHE A 157 28.84 -2.42 14.86
CA PHE A 157 29.35 -3.48 15.72
C PHE A 157 30.66 -4.05 15.18
N PHE A 158 30.77 -4.31 13.88
CA PHE A 158 32.02 -4.76 13.26
C PHE A 158 33.14 -3.72 13.38
N LEU A 159 32.85 -2.44 13.14
CA LEU A 159 33.82 -1.35 13.34
C LEU A 159 34.26 -1.26 14.80
N TRP A 160 33.32 -1.35 15.74
CA TRP A 160 33.64 -1.33 17.17
C TRP A 160 34.53 -2.50 17.60
N MET A 161 34.36 -3.69 17.02
CA MET A 161 35.26 -4.82 17.29
C MET A 161 36.71 -4.53 16.88
N THR A 162 36.94 -3.62 15.93
CA THR A 162 38.30 -3.22 15.52
C THR A 162 39.07 -2.46 16.61
N ARG A 163 38.41 -1.99 17.68
CA ARG A 163 39.05 -1.31 18.82
C ARG A 163 40.18 -2.09 19.50
N LYS A 164 40.17 -3.42 19.38
CA LYS A 164 41.22 -4.29 19.93
C LYS A 164 42.45 -4.38 19.02
N SER A 165 42.39 -3.80 17.82
CA SER A 165 43.46 -3.80 16.83
C SER A 165 44.19 -2.46 16.83
N GLN A 166 45.49 -2.47 16.49
CA GLN A 166 46.28 -1.23 16.26
C GLN A 166 45.86 -0.46 14.98
N LEU A 167 44.86 -1.00 14.26
CA LEU A 167 44.37 -0.50 12.99
C LEU A 167 43.33 0.62 13.13
N SER A 168 42.85 0.97 14.32
CA SER A 168 41.75 1.93 14.53
C SER A 168 41.88 2.64 15.89
N SER A 169 41.52 3.93 15.95
CA SER A 169 41.36 4.68 17.21
C SER A 169 39.90 4.78 17.67
N ILE A 170 39.02 3.93 17.14
CA ILE A 170 37.63 3.85 17.58
C ILE A 170 37.59 3.13 18.95
N HIS A 171 37.11 3.82 19.98
CA HIS A 171 37.03 3.32 21.34
C HIS A 171 35.62 2.89 21.75
N THR A 172 34.60 3.61 21.26
CA THR A 172 33.21 3.41 21.67
C THR A 172 32.30 2.95 20.53
N PHE A 173 31.21 2.26 20.88
CA PHE A 173 30.18 1.90 19.89
C PHE A 173 29.52 3.17 19.29
N LYS A 174 29.41 4.23 20.09
CA LYS A 174 28.88 5.53 19.65
C LYS A 174 29.72 6.13 18.52
N GLU A 175 31.05 6.07 18.60
CA GLU A 175 31.93 6.52 17.51
C GLU A 175 31.71 5.71 16.23
N SER A 176 31.56 4.39 16.36
CA SER A 176 31.29 3.50 15.23
C SER A 176 29.93 3.81 14.59
N ALA A 177 28.89 3.97 15.41
CA ALA A 177 27.55 4.34 14.97
C ALA A 177 27.51 5.73 14.35
N ASN A 178 28.23 6.70 14.91
CA ASN A 178 28.31 8.05 14.36
C ASN A 178 29.03 8.05 13.00
N LEU A 179 30.15 7.32 12.87
CA LEU A 179 30.81 7.15 11.59
C LEU A 179 29.84 6.54 10.58
N MET A 180 29.23 5.40 10.90
CA MET A 180 28.27 4.72 10.02
C MET A 180 27.09 5.61 9.64
N LEU A 181 26.51 6.36 10.57
CA LEU A 181 25.42 7.31 10.30
C LEU A 181 25.83 8.37 9.28
N ASN A 182 27.03 8.94 9.40
CA ASN A 182 27.52 9.93 8.44
C ASN A 182 27.68 9.32 7.05
N VAL A 183 28.28 8.14 6.96
CA VAL A 183 28.50 7.50 5.65
C VAL A 183 27.20 7.03 4.99
N MET A 184 26.33 6.42 5.78
CA MET A 184 25.00 5.98 5.34
C MET A 184 24.08 7.16 5.01
N GLY A 185 24.21 8.28 5.72
CA GLY A 185 23.46 9.51 5.46
C GLY A 185 23.72 10.02 4.04
N ILE A 186 24.99 10.10 3.65
CA ILE A 186 25.37 10.50 2.28
C ILE A 186 24.85 9.48 1.25
N GLY A 187 25.04 8.18 1.51
CA GLY A 187 24.50 7.13 0.63
C GLY A 187 22.98 7.22 0.46
N SER A 188 22.26 7.55 1.54
CA SER A 188 20.80 7.70 1.54
C SER A 188 20.35 8.94 0.77
N MET A 189 21.08 10.06 0.88
CA MET A 189 20.81 11.26 0.09
C MET A 189 20.94 10.99 -1.41
N VAL A 190 22.01 10.31 -1.84
CA VAL A 190 22.21 9.96 -3.26
C VAL A 190 21.15 8.97 -3.73
N ALA A 191 20.85 7.94 -2.94
CA ALA A 191 19.79 7.00 -3.26
C ALA A 191 18.41 7.66 -3.35
N ALA A 192 18.14 8.68 -2.53
CA ALA A 192 16.90 9.46 -2.62
C ALA A 192 16.79 10.19 -3.96
N VAL A 193 17.87 10.82 -4.44
CA VAL A 193 17.90 11.48 -5.76
C VAL A 193 17.62 10.47 -6.88
N VAL A 194 18.26 9.31 -6.84
CA VAL A 194 18.05 8.22 -7.81
C VAL A 194 16.61 7.70 -7.76
N GLY A 195 16.04 7.59 -6.56
CA GLY A 195 14.67 7.14 -6.35
C GLY A 195 13.61 8.06 -6.94
N PHE A 196 13.88 9.36 -7.07
CA PHE A 196 12.99 10.29 -7.77
C PHE A 196 12.99 10.12 -9.29
N ILE A 197 14.00 9.45 -9.86
CA ILE A 197 14.14 9.26 -11.30
C ILE A 197 13.65 7.87 -11.73
N HIS A 198 14.08 6.83 -11.02
CA HIS A 198 13.85 5.44 -11.43
C HIS A 198 12.68 4.75 -10.72
N PHE A 199 12.24 5.27 -9.57
CA PHE A 199 11.16 4.70 -8.75
C PHE A 199 11.33 3.19 -8.40
N ASP A 200 12.57 2.70 -8.40
CA ASP A 200 12.90 1.30 -8.10
C ASP A 200 13.56 1.19 -6.73
N PHE A 201 12.88 0.47 -5.84
CA PHE A 201 13.32 0.23 -4.46
C PHE A 201 14.64 -0.53 -4.35
N ILE A 202 14.81 -1.60 -5.14
CA ILE A 202 15.98 -2.48 -5.09
C ILE A 202 17.21 -1.71 -5.56
N LEU A 203 17.03 -0.92 -6.62
CA LEU A 203 18.08 -0.04 -7.14
C LEU A 203 18.47 1.02 -6.12
N MET A 204 17.50 1.67 -5.47
CA MET A 204 17.78 2.65 -4.41
C MET A 204 18.60 2.05 -3.25
N LEU A 205 18.21 0.88 -2.76
CA LEU A 205 18.94 0.18 -1.70
C LEU A 205 20.36 -0.20 -2.15
N SER A 206 20.50 -0.66 -3.38
CA SER A 206 21.80 -1.04 -3.95
C SER A 206 22.73 0.18 -4.09
N VAL A 207 22.21 1.33 -4.54
CA VAL A 207 22.96 2.60 -4.58
C VAL A 207 23.35 3.06 -3.18
N GLN A 208 22.41 3.05 -2.22
CA GLN A 208 22.66 3.48 -0.85
C GLN A 208 23.76 2.64 -0.19
N THR A 209 23.67 1.32 -0.32
CA THR A 209 24.64 0.38 0.27
C THR A 209 26.00 0.47 -0.40
N MET A 210 26.05 0.53 -1.74
CA MET A 210 27.30 0.70 -2.49
C MET A 210 28.04 1.98 -2.09
N ILE A 211 27.34 3.13 -2.07
CA ILE A 211 27.95 4.41 -1.70
C ILE A 211 28.43 4.39 -0.25
N THR A 212 27.64 3.81 0.66
CA THR A 212 28.04 3.64 2.06
C THR A 212 29.35 2.87 2.17
N VAL A 213 29.48 1.74 1.48
CA VAL A 213 30.70 0.92 1.49
C VAL A 213 31.88 1.67 0.87
N LEU A 214 31.70 2.30 -0.29
CA LEU A 214 32.76 3.05 -0.97
C LEU A 214 33.30 4.19 -0.10
N LEU A 215 32.41 4.95 0.52
CA LEU A 215 32.79 6.04 1.42
C LEU A 215 33.45 5.50 2.71
N LEU A 216 33.00 4.37 3.24
CA LEU A 216 33.63 3.75 4.42
C LEU A 216 35.07 3.30 4.08
N LEU A 217 35.27 2.68 2.91
CA LEU A 217 36.59 2.34 2.39
C LEU A 217 37.45 3.58 2.15
N TRP A 218 36.85 4.66 1.64
CA TRP A 218 37.56 5.92 1.42
C TRP A 218 38.02 6.56 2.73
N VAL A 219 37.16 6.61 3.75
CA VAL A 219 37.53 7.06 5.10
C VAL A 219 38.65 6.18 5.65
N PHE A 220 38.53 4.85 5.56
CA PHE A 220 39.58 3.94 5.99
C PHE A 220 40.90 4.18 5.24
N ALA A 221 40.87 4.37 3.92
CA ALA A 221 42.07 4.61 3.13
C ALA A 221 42.77 5.92 3.53
N LYS A 222 42.01 6.96 3.88
CA LYS A 222 42.54 8.27 4.25
C LYS A 222 43.00 8.38 5.70
N THR A 223 42.25 7.81 6.63
CA THR A 223 42.49 8.00 8.08
C THR A 223 42.99 6.74 8.75
N LYS A 224 42.80 5.56 8.14
CA LYS A 224 42.90 4.25 8.81
C LYS A 224 42.08 4.23 10.10
N PHE A 225 40.98 4.99 10.15
CA PHE A 225 40.20 5.25 11.36
C PHE A 225 41.04 5.74 12.55
N LYS A 226 42.14 6.46 12.29
CA LYS A 226 42.98 7.10 13.30
C LYS A 226 42.69 8.59 13.33
N ASP A 227 42.55 9.13 14.54
CA ASP A 227 42.57 10.57 14.72
C ASP A 227 43.95 11.14 14.36
N LYS A 228 43.95 12.31 13.71
CA LYS A 228 45.18 13.11 13.60
C LYS A 228 45.58 13.50 15.02
N ARG A 229 46.84 13.29 15.39
CA ARG A 229 47.38 13.93 16.60
C ARG A 229 47.24 15.44 16.40
N VAL A 230 46.47 16.08 17.25
CA VAL A 230 46.52 17.52 17.41
C VAL A 230 47.83 17.77 18.14
N GLU A 231 48.85 18.21 17.39
CA GLU A 231 50.06 18.82 17.96
C GLU A 231 49.80 20.30 18.24
#